data_AF-A0A1W9WA20-F1
#
_entry.id   AF-A0A1W9WA20-F1
#
_cell.length_a   1.000
_cell.length_b   1.000
_cell.length_c   1.000
_cell.angle_alpha   90.00
_cell.angle_beta   90.00
_cell.angle_gamma   90.00
#
_symmetry.space_group_name_H-M   'P 1'
#
loop_
_entity.id
_entity.type
_entity.pdbx_description
1 polymer ?
#
loop_
_entity_poly.entity_id
_entity_poly.type
_entity_poly.pdbx_seq_one_letter_code
_entity_poly.pdbx_strand_id
1 'polypeptide(L)'
;MRDFLIFCSGADKNILEQCPTPEMAKYEGIGGTVFFTGLFAMLSGGYALYFVFHSGEYAFLPAILLGMIWGLFIFNLDRYIVSSMVKQGNFWSYFNLAIPRLALAILLAIVISTPLELKLFETEINAELILKGQILIISQEEIIRKKYKAQEDAITRRFQPAINAITVKIDNLTKESNELESKLSKEKDRLHKLRQDVTYEMEGKSNTKKKGCGSVCKYKQSLVEKAEKEVNRLEQKIKALEQAIASLRKNKEESEKSFNSKIKKLHSSEENEINDLKQKWKNMGKYDGLAARLEALGELTTKNDTLWFAYLFITLLFFTIETAPIFVKLISSKGPYDFILEAKNQRAIDGPGSDPVPDPPFIVHEKQKDNPIWRQRYEDTIRANRERKQAGGN
;
A
#
# COMPACT_ATOMS: atom_id res chain seq x y z
N MET A 1 -38.21 6.13 -28.81
CA MET A 1 -37.47 6.63 -27.62
C MET A 1 -38.41 6.82 -26.43
N ARG A 2 -39.49 7.61 -26.60
CA ARG A 2 -40.48 7.87 -25.54
C ARG A 2 -41.06 6.62 -24.88
N ASP A 3 -41.50 5.66 -25.67
CA ASP A 3 -42.08 4.40 -25.18
C ASP A 3 -41.13 3.58 -24.30
N PHE A 4 -39.84 3.58 -24.65
CA PHE A 4 -38.81 2.90 -23.87
C PHE A 4 -38.61 3.58 -22.50
N LEU A 5 -38.55 4.92 -22.48
CA LEU A 5 -38.42 5.67 -21.22
C LEU A 5 -39.66 5.49 -20.33
N ILE A 6 -40.86 5.49 -20.92
CA ILE A 6 -42.09 5.18 -20.18
C ILE A 6 -42.02 3.77 -19.58
N PHE A 7 -41.56 2.77 -20.35
CA PHE A 7 -41.32 1.43 -19.84
C PHE A 7 -40.33 1.41 -18.66
N CYS A 8 -39.21 2.14 -18.76
CA CYS A 8 -38.22 2.29 -17.69
C CYS A 8 -38.79 2.92 -16.41
N SER A 9 -39.76 3.83 -16.54
CA SER A 9 -40.42 4.47 -15.39
C SER A 9 -41.30 3.52 -14.58
N GLY A 10 -41.63 2.35 -15.13
CA GLY A 10 -42.50 1.36 -14.49
C GLY A 10 -43.98 1.72 -14.51
N ALA A 11 -44.38 2.73 -15.30
CA ALA A 11 -45.77 3.17 -15.41
C ALA A 11 -46.55 2.39 -16.50
N ASP A 12 -47.87 2.28 -16.31
CA ASP A 12 -48.77 1.64 -17.28
C ASP A 12 -48.99 2.57 -18.48
N LYS A 13 -48.45 2.17 -19.63
CA LYS A 13 -48.53 2.92 -20.89
C LYS A 13 -49.98 3.22 -21.29
N ASN A 14 -50.90 2.28 -21.08
CA ASN A 14 -52.31 2.43 -21.47
C ASN A 14 -53.03 3.50 -20.64
N ILE A 15 -52.62 3.69 -19.38
CA ILE A 15 -53.14 4.75 -18.51
C ILE A 15 -52.52 6.09 -18.87
N LEU A 16 -51.21 6.10 -19.15
CA LEU A 16 -50.46 7.30 -19.54
C LEU A 16 -50.95 7.90 -20.86
N GLU A 17 -51.35 7.08 -21.83
CA GLU A 17 -51.93 7.54 -23.11
C GLU A 17 -53.24 8.33 -22.95
N GLN A 18 -53.97 8.12 -21.84
CA GLN A 18 -55.20 8.85 -21.52
C GLN A 18 -54.93 10.19 -20.81
N CYS A 19 -53.67 10.45 -20.44
CA CYS A 19 -53.26 11.61 -19.67
C CYS A 19 -52.76 12.78 -20.56
N PRO A 20 -52.78 14.03 -20.06
CA PRO A 20 -52.18 15.17 -20.73
C PRO A 20 -50.67 15.02 -20.98
N THR A 21 -50.16 15.69 -22.01
CA THR A 21 -48.74 15.69 -22.42
C THR A 21 -47.74 16.01 -21.30
N PRO A 22 -48.01 16.95 -20.35
CA PRO A 22 -47.13 17.20 -19.22
C PRO A 22 -46.93 15.99 -18.29
N GLU A 23 -47.96 15.17 -18.11
CA GLU A 23 -47.87 13.96 -17.27
C GLU A 23 -46.98 12.91 -17.96
N MET A 24 -47.09 12.78 -19.29
CA MET A 24 -46.18 11.91 -20.06
C MET A 24 -44.72 12.34 -19.92
N ALA A 25 -44.43 13.65 -20.02
CA ALA A 25 -43.05 14.17 -19.89
C ALA A 25 -42.46 13.92 -18.49
N LYS A 26 -43.30 13.97 -17.44
CA LYS A 26 -42.90 13.64 -16.07
C LYS A 26 -42.47 12.17 -15.93
N TYR A 27 -43.25 11.22 -16.46
CA TYR A 27 -42.88 9.80 -16.41
C TYR A 27 -41.73 9.45 -17.36
N GLU A 28 -41.61 10.14 -18.49
CA GLU A 28 -40.43 10.05 -19.37
C GLU A 28 -39.15 10.47 -18.65
N GLY A 29 -39.18 11.57 -17.89
CA GLY A 29 -38.06 12.02 -17.06
C GLY A 29 -37.70 11.03 -15.95
N ILE A 30 -38.70 10.51 -15.22
CA ILE A 30 -38.51 9.45 -14.21
C ILE A 30 -37.88 8.21 -14.83
N GLY A 31 -38.35 7.78 -15.99
CA GLY A 31 -37.79 6.64 -16.71
C GLY A 31 -36.38 6.86 -17.22
N GLY A 32 -36.07 8.08 -17.66
CA GLY A 32 -34.72 8.50 -18.03
C GLY A 32 -33.75 8.35 -16.87
N THR A 33 -34.09 8.86 -15.69
CA THR A 33 -33.24 8.73 -14.49
C THR A 33 -32.99 7.27 -14.13
N VAL A 34 -34.02 6.41 -14.10
CA VAL A 34 -33.87 4.97 -13.80
C VAL A 34 -32.98 4.26 -14.82
N PHE A 35 -33.11 4.60 -16.10
CA PHE A 35 -32.26 4.05 -17.16
C PHE A 35 -30.79 4.47 -16.97
N PHE A 36 -30.53 5.75 -16.71
CA PHE A 36 -29.17 6.25 -16.50
C PHE A 36 -28.52 5.67 -15.24
N THR A 37 -29.27 5.46 -14.16
CA THR A 37 -28.82 4.73 -12.97
C THR A 37 -28.31 3.34 -13.33
N GLY A 38 -29.09 2.55 -14.08
CA GLY A 38 -28.68 1.22 -14.55
C GLY A 38 -27.46 1.25 -15.48
N LEU A 39 -27.40 2.25 -16.38
CA LEU A 39 -26.28 2.43 -17.30
C LEU A 39 -24.99 2.80 -16.57
N PHE A 40 -25.03 3.72 -15.61
CA PHE A 40 -23.86 4.07 -14.80
C PHE A 40 -23.44 2.91 -13.90
N ALA A 41 -24.38 2.16 -13.33
CA ALA A 41 -24.07 0.94 -12.59
C ALA A 41 -23.39 -0.12 -13.48
N MET A 42 -23.81 -0.26 -14.74
CA MET A 42 -23.15 -1.15 -15.71
C MET A 42 -21.70 -0.74 -15.97
N LEU A 43 -21.46 0.54 -16.27
CA LEU A 43 -20.12 1.06 -16.57
C LEU A 43 -19.21 1.00 -15.34
N SER A 44 -19.73 1.43 -14.19
CA SER A 44 -19.01 1.46 -12.91
C SER A 44 -18.68 0.05 -12.40
N GLY A 45 -19.67 -0.86 -12.41
CA GLY A 45 -19.48 -2.27 -12.06
C GLY A 45 -18.52 -2.98 -13.02
N GLY A 46 -18.62 -2.72 -14.32
CA GLY A 46 -17.68 -3.24 -15.32
C GLY A 46 -16.25 -2.79 -15.07
N TYR A 47 -16.04 -1.51 -14.74
CA TYR A 47 -14.72 -0.98 -14.38
C TYR A 47 -14.17 -1.61 -13.10
N ALA A 48 -14.99 -1.76 -12.06
CA ALA A 48 -14.56 -2.44 -10.82
C ALA A 48 -14.16 -3.90 -11.07
N LEU A 49 -14.97 -4.64 -11.83
CA LEU A 49 -14.72 -6.04 -12.16
C LEU A 49 -13.48 -6.22 -13.05
N TYR A 50 -13.14 -5.23 -13.88
CA TYR A 50 -11.89 -5.23 -14.64
C TYR A 50 -10.66 -5.32 -13.72
N PHE A 51 -10.63 -4.63 -12.57
CA PHE A 51 -9.53 -4.76 -11.61
C PHE A 51 -9.53 -6.08 -10.85
N VAL A 52 -10.72 -6.62 -10.56
CA VAL A 52 -10.85 -7.93 -9.90
C VAL A 52 -10.27 -9.03 -10.79
N PHE A 53 -10.53 -8.98 -12.10
CA PHE A 53 -10.05 -9.98 -13.06
C PHE A 53 -8.72 -9.63 -13.74
N HIS A 54 -8.06 -8.53 -13.34
CA HIS A 54 -6.85 -7.99 -13.99
C HIS A 54 -5.68 -8.98 -14.14
N SER A 55 -5.71 -10.08 -13.38
CA SER A 55 -4.69 -11.14 -13.45
C SER A 55 -4.81 -12.08 -14.66
N GLY A 56 -5.88 -12.01 -15.46
CA GLY A 56 -6.09 -12.87 -16.63
C GLY A 56 -6.03 -12.11 -17.95
N GLU A 57 -5.37 -12.70 -18.97
CA GLU A 57 -5.25 -12.14 -20.34
C GLU A 57 -6.61 -11.81 -21.02
N TYR A 58 -7.72 -12.31 -20.47
CA TYR A 58 -9.08 -12.12 -20.98
C TYR A 58 -10.01 -11.32 -20.04
N ALA A 59 -9.48 -10.55 -19.08
CA ALA A 59 -10.25 -9.85 -18.05
C ALA A 59 -11.40 -8.94 -18.56
N PHE A 60 -11.26 -8.41 -19.78
CA PHE A 60 -12.23 -7.49 -20.39
C PHE A 60 -13.59 -8.15 -20.68
N LEU A 61 -13.58 -9.41 -21.14
CA LEU A 61 -14.79 -10.13 -21.53
C LEU A 61 -15.72 -10.44 -20.33
N PRO A 62 -15.25 -11.03 -19.21
CA PRO A 62 -16.07 -11.20 -18.02
C PRO A 62 -16.45 -9.87 -17.39
N ALA A 63 -15.60 -8.83 -17.45
CA ALA A 63 -15.93 -7.51 -16.92
C ALA A 63 -17.14 -6.87 -17.64
N ILE A 64 -17.21 -6.95 -18.97
CA ILE A 64 -18.38 -6.46 -19.72
C ILE A 64 -19.63 -7.26 -19.39
N LEU A 65 -19.55 -8.60 -19.44
CA LEU A 65 -20.72 -9.45 -19.25
C LEU A 65 -21.29 -9.29 -17.85
N LEU A 66 -20.44 -9.37 -16.83
CA LEU A 66 -20.86 -9.22 -15.44
C LEU A 66 -21.26 -7.78 -15.12
N GLY A 67 -20.61 -6.77 -15.71
CA GLY A 67 -21.04 -5.38 -15.64
C GLY A 67 -22.44 -5.17 -16.22
N MET A 68 -22.74 -5.77 -17.38
CA MET A 68 -24.06 -5.73 -17.99
C MET A 68 -25.12 -6.39 -17.11
N ILE A 69 -24.82 -7.56 -16.56
CA ILE A 69 -25.71 -8.27 -15.62
C ILE A 69 -25.97 -7.41 -14.39
N TRP A 70 -24.93 -6.79 -13.83
CA TRP A 70 -25.05 -5.91 -12.67
C TRP A 70 -25.90 -4.67 -12.95
N GLY A 71 -25.64 -3.98 -14.06
CA GLY A 71 -26.44 -2.82 -14.45
C GLY A 71 -27.90 -3.15 -14.73
N LEU A 72 -28.17 -4.31 -15.37
CA LEU A 72 -29.54 -4.81 -15.57
C LEU A 72 -30.23 -5.14 -14.24
N PHE A 73 -29.50 -5.71 -13.29
CA PHE A 73 -30.01 -5.97 -11.95
C PHE A 73 -30.40 -4.67 -11.23
N ILE A 74 -29.51 -3.67 -11.23
CA ILE A 74 -29.79 -2.34 -10.63
C ILE A 74 -30.95 -1.65 -11.34
N PHE A 75 -30.98 -1.66 -12.67
CA PHE A 75 -32.08 -1.12 -13.47
C PHE A 75 -33.43 -1.77 -13.10
N ASN A 76 -33.46 -3.10 -12.97
CA ASN A 76 -34.68 -3.81 -12.61
C ASN A 76 -35.15 -3.46 -11.20
N LEU A 77 -34.21 -3.38 -10.26
CA LEU A 77 -34.47 -3.07 -8.86
C LEU A 77 -34.99 -1.64 -8.69
N ASP A 78 -34.33 -0.62 -9.27
CA ASP A 78 -34.80 0.76 -9.18
C ASP A 78 -36.16 0.94 -9.88
N ARG A 79 -36.36 0.32 -11.06
CA ARG A 79 -37.66 0.30 -11.74
C ARG A 79 -38.77 -0.30 -10.87
N TYR A 80 -38.50 -1.40 -10.18
CA TYR A 80 -39.46 -2.06 -9.28
C TYR A 80 -39.85 -1.16 -8.10
N ILE A 81 -38.89 -0.45 -7.52
CA ILE A 81 -39.18 0.46 -6.41
C ILE A 81 -39.94 1.71 -6.91
N VAL A 82 -39.61 2.24 -8.08
CA VAL A 82 -40.35 3.36 -8.67
C VAL A 82 -41.81 2.97 -8.94
N SER A 83 -42.05 1.79 -9.50
CA SER A 83 -43.39 1.34 -9.87
C SER A 83 -44.27 1.05 -8.65
N SER A 84 -43.69 0.56 -7.55
CA SER A 84 -44.41 0.29 -6.30
C SER A 84 -44.80 1.55 -5.51
N MET A 85 -44.20 2.71 -5.80
CA MET A 85 -44.58 3.99 -5.20
C MET A 85 -45.89 4.53 -5.81
N VAL A 86 -47.02 4.16 -5.21
CA VAL A 86 -48.37 4.66 -5.53
C VAL A 86 -48.77 5.75 -4.52
N LYS A 87 -49.36 6.85 -5.02
CA LYS A 87 -49.84 7.93 -4.13
C LYS A 87 -51.18 7.57 -3.46
N GLN A 88 -51.17 6.89 -2.29
CA GLN A 88 -52.28 6.76 -1.31
C GLN A 88 -52.01 7.36 0.10
N GLY A 89 -52.94 8.17 0.65
CA GLY A 89 -52.92 8.67 2.04
C GLY A 89 -52.29 10.06 2.32
N ASN A 90 -51.78 10.24 3.55
CA ASN A 90 -51.19 11.49 4.08
C ASN A 90 -49.68 11.61 3.76
N PHE A 91 -49.13 12.85 3.77
CA PHE A 91 -47.70 13.15 3.50
C PHE A 91 -46.72 12.23 4.24
N TRP A 92 -46.96 11.94 5.53
CA TRP A 92 -46.11 11.08 6.35
C TRP A 92 -46.12 9.60 5.91
N SER A 93 -47.26 9.10 5.43
CA SER A 93 -47.36 7.74 4.86
C SER A 93 -46.51 7.62 3.59
N TYR A 94 -46.50 8.68 2.77
CA TYR A 94 -45.67 8.75 1.57
C TYR A 94 -44.19 8.82 1.86
N PHE A 95 -43.81 9.63 2.85
CA PHE A 95 -42.42 9.75 3.24
C PHE A 95 -41.87 8.40 3.71
N ASN A 96 -42.63 7.67 4.54
CA ASN A 96 -42.23 6.34 5.01
C ASN A 96 -42.09 5.32 3.87
N LEU A 97 -42.93 5.40 2.84
CA LEU A 97 -42.81 4.56 1.64
C LEU A 97 -41.56 4.91 0.79
N ALA A 98 -41.06 6.15 0.89
CA ALA A 98 -39.87 6.61 0.18
C ALA A 98 -38.54 6.32 0.90
N ILE A 99 -38.56 6.05 2.22
CA ILE A 99 -37.35 5.77 3.03
C ILE A 99 -36.52 4.60 2.47
N PRO A 100 -37.10 3.42 2.16
CA PRO A 100 -36.32 2.31 1.61
C PRO A 100 -35.58 2.70 0.33
N ARG A 101 -36.20 3.57 -0.47
CA ARG A 101 -35.61 4.06 -1.71
C ARG A 101 -34.52 5.09 -1.47
N LEU A 102 -34.68 5.99 -0.50
CA LEU A 102 -33.62 6.94 -0.13
C LEU A 102 -32.39 6.20 0.41
N ALA A 103 -32.59 5.19 1.25
CA ALA A 103 -31.51 4.36 1.76
C ALA A 103 -30.77 3.62 0.62
N LEU A 104 -31.53 3.04 -0.32
CA LEU A 104 -30.96 2.40 -1.50
C LEU A 104 -30.23 3.42 -2.39
N ALA A 105 -30.78 4.61 -2.62
CA ALA A 105 -30.14 5.64 -3.44
C ALA A 105 -28.80 6.09 -2.84
N ILE A 106 -28.69 6.21 -1.51
CA ILE A 106 -27.42 6.47 -0.83
C ILE A 106 -26.43 5.32 -1.07
N LEU A 107 -26.87 4.08 -0.90
CA LEU A 107 -26.05 2.89 -1.14
C LEU A 107 -25.55 2.84 -2.59
N LEU A 108 -26.43 3.02 -3.56
CA LEU A 108 -26.09 3.01 -4.97
C LEU A 108 -25.21 4.18 -5.36
N ALA A 109 -25.44 5.38 -4.82
CA ALA A 109 -24.58 6.53 -5.06
C ALA A 109 -23.13 6.24 -4.64
N ILE A 110 -22.92 5.66 -3.45
CA ILE A 110 -21.58 5.27 -2.98
C ILE A 110 -20.98 4.16 -3.86
N VAL A 111 -21.76 3.12 -4.15
CA VAL A 111 -21.28 1.96 -4.92
C VAL A 111 -20.95 2.33 -6.37
N ILE A 112 -21.75 3.21 -7.00
CA ILE A 112 -21.56 3.64 -8.39
C ILE A 112 -20.44 4.69 -8.49
N SER A 113 -20.31 5.59 -7.52
CA SER A 113 -19.26 6.63 -7.53
C SER A 113 -17.86 6.06 -7.30
N THR A 114 -17.70 5.06 -6.42
CA THR A 114 -16.36 4.55 -6.04
C THR A 114 -15.50 4.12 -7.25
N PRO A 115 -16.00 3.30 -8.21
CA PRO A 115 -15.20 2.94 -9.38
C PRO A 115 -14.90 4.12 -10.31
N LEU A 116 -15.81 5.10 -10.42
CA LEU A 116 -15.57 6.31 -11.20
C LEU A 116 -14.54 7.24 -10.55
N GLU A 117 -14.56 7.35 -9.23
CA GLU A 117 -13.54 8.08 -8.46
C GLU A 117 -12.17 7.44 -8.62
N LEU A 118 -12.09 6.11 -8.55
CA LEU A 118 -10.86 5.37 -8.84
C LEU A 118 -10.32 5.64 -10.26
N LYS A 119 -11.22 5.82 -11.24
CA LYS A 119 -10.82 6.18 -12.60
C LYS A 119 -10.40 7.64 -12.73
N LEU A 120 -11.11 8.55 -12.07
CA LEU A 120 -10.83 9.98 -12.12
C LEU A 120 -9.48 10.32 -11.48
N PHE A 121 -9.18 9.70 -10.34
CA PHE A 121 -7.93 9.90 -9.58
C PHE A 121 -6.86 8.85 -9.91
N GLU A 122 -6.95 8.20 -11.07
CA GLU A 122 -6.06 7.09 -11.44
C GLU A 122 -4.58 7.53 -11.40
N THR A 123 -4.29 8.75 -11.84
CA THR A 123 -2.92 9.32 -11.85
C THR A 123 -2.35 9.49 -10.45
N GLU A 124 -3.12 10.07 -9.54
CA GLU A 124 -2.76 10.32 -8.15
C GLU A 124 -2.62 9.00 -7.39
N ILE A 125 -3.57 8.07 -7.60
CA ILE A 125 -3.53 6.73 -7.03
C ILE A 125 -2.29 5.99 -7.51
N ASN A 126 -1.99 6.02 -8.81
CA ASN A 126 -0.81 5.34 -9.35
C ASN A 126 0.50 5.91 -8.77
N ALA A 127 0.58 7.23 -8.54
CA ALA A 127 1.73 7.84 -7.88
C ALA A 127 1.85 7.39 -6.41
N GLU A 128 0.74 7.37 -5.67
CA GLU A 128 0.71 6.91 -4.28
C GLU A 128 1.08 5.42 -4.16
N LEU A 129 0.60 4.57 -5.07
CA LEU A 129 0.93 3.14 -5.11
C LEU A 129 2.42 2.90 -5.35
N ILE A 130 3.07 3.71 -6.21
CA ILE A 130 4.52 3.64 -6.42
C ILE A 130 5.27 4.00 -5.13
N LEU A 131 4.87 5.08 -4.45
CA LEU A 131 5.48 5.49 -3.18
C LEU A 131 5.32 4.40 -2.11
N LYS A 132 4.11 3.86 -1.95
CA LYS A 132 3.86 2.75 -1.02
C LYS A 132 4.68 1.52 -1.34
N GLY A 133 4.73 1.12 -2.60
CA GLY A 133 5.57 0.00 -3.06
C GLY A 133 7.04 0.22 -2.70
N GLN A 134 7.56 1.43 -2.89
CA GLN A 134 8.93 1.78 -2.54
C GLN A 134 9.17 1.73 -1.01
N ILE A 135 8.24 2.25 -0.21
CA ILE A 135 8.34 2.22 1.26
C ILE A 135 8.37 0.76 1.76
N LEU A 136 7.53 -0.11 1.22
CA LEU A 136 7.50 -1.54 1.57
C LEU A 136 8.83 -2.24 1.24
N ILE A 137 9.45 -1.91 0.11
CA ILE A 137 10.77 -2.45 -0.26
C ILE A 137 11.83 -1.97 0.74
N ILE A 138 11.84 -0.68 1.06
CA ILE A 138 12.80 -0.09 2.00
C ILE A 138 12.66 -0.73 3.39
N SER A 139 11.42 -0.88 3.89
CA SER A 139 11.20 -1.50 5.20
C SER A 139 11.67 -2.96 5.25
N GLN A 140 11.49 -3.70 4.15
CA GLN A 140 11.96 -5.08 4.04
C GLN A 140 13.49 -5.14 3.93
N GLU A 141 14.11 -4.22 3.19
CA GLU A 141 15.57 -4.10 3.09
C GLU A 141 16.19 -3.82 4.48
N GLU A 142 15.57 -2.96 5.29
CA GLU A 142 16.03 -2.69 6.66
C GLU A 142 15.99 -3.92 7.56
N ILE A 143 14.93 -4.75 7.45
CA ILE A 143 14.81 -5.99 8.22
C ILE A 143 15.95 -6.96 7.85
N ILE A 144 16.23 -7.10 6.55
CA ILE A 144 17.34 -7.91 6.05
C ILE A 144 18.67 -7.38 6.60
N ARG A 145 18.96 -6.09 6.44
CA ARG A 145 20.20 -5.45 6.95
C ARG A 145 20.37 -5.65 8.45
N LYS A 146 19.31 -5.52 9.25
CA LYS A 146 19.35 -5.77 10.71
C LYS A 146 19.73 -7.22 11.03
N LYS A 147 19.14 -8.19 10.31
CA LYS A 147 19.46 -9.63 10.45
C LYS A 147 20.93 -9.93 10.13
N TYR A 148 21.47 -9.34 9.06
CA TYR A 148 22.88 -9.55 8.66
C TYR A 148 23.85 -8.84 9.59
N LYS A 149 23.56 -7.62 10.02
CA LYS A 149 24.36 -6.89 11.02
C LYS A 149 24.50 -7.65 12.33
N ALA A 150 23.42 -8.27 12.82
CA ALA A 150 23.48 -9.10 14.03
C ALA A 150 24.41 -10.32 13.87
N GLN A 151 24.47 -10.92 12.67
CA GLN A 151 25.39 -12.01 12.37
C GLN A 151 26.84 -11.52 12.25
N GLU A 152 27.04 -10.36 11.63
CA GLU A 152 28.35 -9.71 11.53
C GLU A 152 28.93 -9.42 12.93
N ASP A 153 28.11 -8.86 13.82
CA ASP A 153 28.49 -8.60 15.21
C ASP A 153 28.87 -9.91 15.93
N ALA A 154 28.15 -11.00 15.70
CA ALA A 154 28.46 -12.31 16.29
C ALA A 154 29.80 -12.87 15.78
N ILE A 155 30.10 -12.73 14.48
CA ILE A 155 31.39 -13.13 13.90
C ILE A 155 32.50 -12.27 14.49
N THR A 156 32.31 -10.95 14.54
CA THR A 156 33.30 -10.01 15.08
C THR A 156 33.60 -10.30 16.54
N ARG A 157 32.57 -10.53 17.37
CA ARG A 157 32.74 -10.91 18.78
C ARG A 157 33.52 -12.22 18.96
N ARG A 158 33.42 -13.16 18.02
CA ARG A 158 34.16 -14.43 18.07
C ARG A 158 35.63 -14.29 17.68
N PHE A 159 35.94 -13.49 16.67
CA PHE A 159 37.29 -13.41 16.09
C PHE A 159 38.15 -12.28 16.68
N GLN A 160 37.55 -11.12 16.91
CA GLN A 160 38.30 -9.93 17.31
C GLN A 160 39.08 -10.10 18.62
N PRO A 161 38.53 -10.71 19.70
CA PRO A 161 39.28 -10.91 20.93
C PRO A 161 40.50 -11.82 20.74
N ALA A 162 40.39 -12.87 19.92
CA ALA A 162 41.47 -13.80 19.65
C ALA A 162 42.60 -13.14 18.84
N ILE A 163 42.24 -12.38 17.79
CA ILE A 163 43.22 -11.63 16.97
C ILE A 163 43.92 -10.56 17.82
N ASN A 164 43.18 -9.86 18.67
CA ASN A 164 43.74 -8.86 19.58
C ASN A 164 44.69 -9.50 20.59
N ALA A 165 44.33 -10.65 21.17
CA ALA A 165 45.19 -11.37 22.11
C ALA A 165 46.51 -11.85 21.47
N ILE A 166 46.45 -12.35 20.23
CA ILE A 166 47.66 -12.73 19.48
C ILE A 166 48.52 -11.50 19.19
N THR A 167 47.90 -10.37 18.82
CA THR A 167 48.61 -9.11 18.55
C THR A 167 49.36 -8.62 19.79
N VAL A 168 48.69 -8.56 20.94
CA VAL A 168 49.33 -8.20 22.21
C VAL A 168 50.49 -9.14 22.57
N LYS A 169 50.34 -10.44 22.31
CA LYS A 169 51.40 -11.42 22.55
C LYS A 169 52.62 -11.20 21.63
N ILE A 170 52.39 -10.91 20.35
CA ILE A 170 53.44 -10.55 19.41
C ILE A 170 54.15 -9.28 19.88
N ASP A 171 53.42 -8.25 20.31
CA ASP A 171 54.02 -6.99 20.75
C ASP A 171 54.91 -7.18 21.99
N ASN A 172 54.44 -7.97 22.97
CA ASN A 172 55.22 -8.26 24.17
C ASN A 172 56.49 -9.06 23.87
N LEU A 173 56.40 -10.11 23.05
CA LEU A 173 57.57 -10.90 22.65
C LEU A 173 58.55 -10.08 21.79
N THR A 174 58.03 -9.18 20.96
CA THR A 174 58.87 -8.26 20.17
C THR A 174 59.65 -7.31 21.07
N LYS A 175 59.00 -6.76 22.12
CA LYS A 175 59.70 -5.94 23.13
C LYS A 175 60.79 -6.73 23.84
N GLU A 176 60.49 -7.97 24.26
CA GLU A 176 61.48 -8.86 24.90
C GLU A 176 62.67 -9.16 23.97
N SER A 177 62.42 -9.44 22.68
CA SER A 177 63.47 -9.63 21.67
C SER A 177 64.37 -8.42 21.57
N ASN A 178 63.79 -7.22 21.43
CA ASN A 178 64.54 -5.96 21.31
C ASN A 178 65.40 -5.68 22.56
N GLU A 179 64.90 -5.99 23.75
CA GLU A 179 65.67 -5.87 24.99
C GLU A 179 66.86 -6.84 25.04
N LEU A 180 66.66 -8.09 24.60
CA LEU A 180 67.72 -9.09 24.52
C LEU A 180 68.75 -8.74 23.45
N GLU A 181 68.34 -8.19 22.31
CA GLU A 181 69.25 -7.69 21.27
C GLU A 181 70.13 -6.54 21.79
N SER A 182 69.56 -5.62 22.57
CA SER A 182 70.33 -4.56 23.23
C SER A 182 71.36 -5.13 24.22
N LYS A 183 71.00 -6.16 24.99
CA LYS A 183 71.93 -6.85 25.90
C LYS A 183 73.02 -7.60 25.13
N LEU A 184 72.65 -8.28 24.05
CA LEU A 184 73.56 -9.01 23.18
C LEU A 184 74.60 -8.06 22.56
N SER A 185 74.18 -6.89 22.08
CA SER A 185 75.10 -5.86 21.55
C SER A 185 76.13 -5.43 22.60
N LYS A 186 75.71 -5.14 23.84
CA LYS A 186 76.61 -4.78 24.94
C LYS A 186 77.59 -5.91 25.29
N GLU A 187 77.13 -7.16 25.32
CA GLU A 187 77.99 -8.30 25.64
C GLU A 187 78.96 -8.63 24.50
N LYS A 188 78.56 -8.43 23.23
CA LYS A 188 79.45 -8.51 22.07
C LYS A 188 80.56 -7.45 22.12
N ASP A 189 80.23 -6.21 22.48
CA ASP A 189 81.23 -5.14 22.65
C ASP A 189 82.21 -5.47 23.79
N ARG A 190 81.71 -6.02 24.90
CA ARG A 190 82.54 -6.48 26.02
C ARG A 190 83.46 -7.62 25.60
N LEU A 191 82.94 -8.61 24.88
CA LEU A 191 83.70 -9.72 24.35
C LEU A 191 84.82 -9.23 23.40
N HIS A 192 84.52 -8.26 22.54
CA HIS A 192 85.51 -7.64 21.65
C HIS A 192 86.65 -6.99 22.45
N LYS A 193 86.33 -6.15 23.45
CA LYS A 193 87.33 -5.52 24.34
C LYS A 193 88.19 -6.56 25.06
N LEU A 194 87.56 -7.61 25.58
CA LEU A 194 88.26 -8.64 26.34
C LEU A 194 89.19 -9.50 25.46
N ARG A 195 88.77 -9.80 24.22
CA ARG A 195 89.64 -10.44 23.21
C ARG A 195 90.82 -9.53 22.85
N GLN A 196 90.57 -8.23 22.68
CA GLN A 196 91.62 -7.24 22.42
C GLN A 196 92.64 -7.16 23.57
N ASP A 197 92.17 -7.17 24.83
CA ASP A 197 93.04 -7.19 26.00
C ASP A 197 93.91 -8.45 26.08
N VAL A 198 93.35 -9.62 25.74
CA VAL A 198 94.11 -10.88 25.68
C VAL A 198 95.20 -10.79 24.60
N THR A 199 94.89 -10.24 23.42
CA THR A 199 95.86 -10.00 22.35
C THR A 199 96.98 -9.05 22.80
N TYR A 200 96.66 -7.94 23.47
CA TYR A 200 97.67 -7.00 23.98
C TYR A 200 98.60 -7.62 25.04
N GLU A 201 98.09 -8.50 25.91
CA GLU A 201 98.92 -9.27 26.85
C GLU A 201 99.86 -10.23 26.12
N MET A 202 99.36 -10.98 25.13
CA MET A 202 100.16 -11.95 24.36
C MET A 202 101.28 -11.27 23.57
N GLU A 203 101.01 -10.09 22.99
CA GLU A 203 101.98 -9.28 22.24
C GLU A 203 103.01 -8.55 23.12
N GLY A 204 102.83 -8.56 24.46
CA GLY A 204 103.71 -7.87 25.40
C GLY A 204 103.52 -6.34 25.40
N LYS A 205 102.35 -5.85 24.99
CA LYS A 205 101.98 -4.42 25.01
C LYS A 205 101.29 -3.97 26.31
N SER A 206 101.04 -4.93 27.21
CA SER A 206 100.48 -4.66 28.55
C SER A 206 101.55 -4.13 29.53
N ASN A 207 101.12 -3.70 30.73
CA ASN A 207 101.96 -3.10 31.77
C ASN A 207 103.17 -3.97 32.18
N THR A 208 103.11 -5.29 31.96
CA THR A 208 104.20 -6.22 32.25
C THR A 208 105.31 -6.23 31.18
N LYS A 209 105.03 -5.73 29.96
CA LYS A 209 105.92 -5.71 28.78
C LYS A 209 106.59 -7.04 28.40
N LYS A 210 106.08 -8.17 28.91
CA LYS A 210 106.59 -9.51 28.64
C LYS A 210 105.69 -10.21 27.63
N LYS A 211 106.29 -10.76 26.57
CA LYS A 211 105.56 -11.57 25.58
C LYS A 211 105.24 -12.96 26.17
N GLY A 212 104.06 -13.47 25.85
CA GLY A 212 103.63 -14.83 26.23
C GLY A 212 102.47 -14.88 27.23
N CYS A 213 101.79 -16.03 27.27
CA CYS A 213 100.56 -16.20 28.06
C CYS A 213 100.86 -16.75 29.47
N GLY A 214 101.02 -15.84 30.44
CA GLY A 214 101.13 -16.17 31.87
C GLY A 214 99.78 -16.42 32.56
N SER A 215 99.78 -16.49 33.89
CA SER A 215 98.57 -16.71 34.72
C SER A 215 97.47 -15.65 34.49
N VAL A 216 97.85 -14.38 34.32
CA VAL A 216 96.92 -13.28 34.02
C VAL A 216 96.27 -13.44 32.64
N CYS A 217 97.03 -13.88 31.65
CA CYS A 217 96.50 -14.18 30.30
C CYS A 217 95.51 -15.35 30.36
N LYS A 218 95.83 -16.44 31.07
CA LYS A 218 94.91 -17.58 31.28
C LYS A 218 93.62 -17.16 31.99
N TYR A 219 93.71 -16.27 32.98
CA TYR A 219 92.53 -15.71 33.65
C TYR A 219 91.65 -14.90 32.66
N LYS A 220 92.24 -14.00 31.86
CA LYS A 220 91.50 -13.24 30.84
C LYS A 220 90.90 -14.15 29.75
N GLN A 221 91.58 -15.22 29.34
CA GLN A 221 91.02 -16.26 28.46
C GLN A 221 89.79 -16.93 29.06
N SER A 222 89.81 -17.26 30.36
CA SER A 222 88.63 -17.83 31.04
C SER A 222 87.44 -16.85 31.07
N LEU A 223 87.72 -15.54 31.11
CA LEU A 223 86.68 -14.51 31.01
C LEU A 223 86.12 -14.41 29.58
N VAL A 224 86.96 -14.58 28.56
CA VAL A 224 86.52 -14.64 27.14
C VAL A 224 85.60 -15.82 26.93
N GLU A 225 85.99 -17.01 27.39
CA GLU A 225 85.16 -18.22 27.27
C GLU A 225 83.80 -18.06 27.98
N LYS A 226 83.76 -17.41 29.15
CA LYS A 226 82.50 -17.09 29.85
C LYS A 226 81.63 -16.12 29.05
N ALA A 227 82.21 -15.06 28.50
CA ALA A 227 81.50 -14.09 27.68
C ALA A 227 80.98 -14.71 26.37
N GLU A 228 81.74 -15.60 25.73
CA GLU A 228 81.32 -16.34 24.54
C GLU A 228 80.13 -17.27 24.83
N LYS A 229 80.14 -17.96 25.99
CA LYS A 229 79.00 -18.78 26.42
C LYS A 229 77.74 -17.95 26.62
N GLU A 230 77.86 -16.76 27.19
CA GLU A 230 76.70 -15.86 27.39
C GLU A 230 76.19 -15.27 26.06
N VAL A 231 77.08 -14.87 25.15
CA VAL A 231 76.70 -14.44 23.78
C VAL A 231 75.94 -15.55 23.06
N ASN A 232 76.47 -16.78 23.05
CA ASN A 232 75.80 -17.93 22.43
C ASN A 232 74.43 -18.21 23.06
N ARG A 233 74.32 -18.08 24.39
CA ARG A 233 73.05 -18.26 25.12
C ARG A 233 72.02 -17.19 24.75
N LEU A 234 72.44 -15.93 24.63
CA LEU A 234 71.57 -14.82 24.23
C LEU A 234 71.11 -14.98 22.77
N GLU A 235 72.01 -15.36 21.85
CA GLU A 235 71.68 -15.64 20.45
C GLU A 235 70.66 -16.77 20.32
N GLN A 236 70.82 -17.86 21.08
CA GLN A 236 69.85 -18.96 21.09
C GLN A 236 68.47 -18.52 21.59
N LYS A 237 68.41 -17.67 22.63
CA LYS A 237 67.14 -17.13 23.15
C LYS A 237 66.44 -16.24 22.13
N ILE A 238 67.18 -15.33 21.48
CA ILE A 238 66.64 -14.44 20.45
C ILE A 238 66.09 -15.27 19.29
N LYS A 239 66.85 -16.25 18.79
CA LYS A 239 66.40 -17.14 17.72
C LYS A 239 65.12 -17.91 18.08
N ALA A 240 64.99 -18.36 19.33
CA ALA A 240 63.78 -19.04 19.80
C ALA A 240 62.57 -18.08 19.86
N LEU A 241 62.77 -16.84 20.30
CA LEU A 241 61.74 -15.81 20.30
C LEU A 241 61.30 -15.43 18.88
N GLU A 242 62.23 -15.24 17.96
CA GLU A 242 61.93 -14.96 16.54
C GLU A 242 61.07 -16.07 15.91
N GLN A 243 61.40 -17.33 16.18
CA GLN A 243 60.59 -18.48 15.73
C GLN A 243 59.18 -18.47 16.35
N ALA A 244 59.06 -18.16 17.64
CA ALA A 244 57.77 -18.02 18.31
C ALA A 244 56.94 -16.87 17.72
N ILE A 245 57.55 -15.72 17.46
CA ILE A 245 56.89 -14.58 16.81
C ILE A 245 56.44 -14.93 15.39
N ALA A 246 57.28 -15.60 14.60
CA ALA A 246 56.94 -16.01 13.24
C ALA A 246 55.73 -16.96 13.20
N SER A 247 55.68 -17.95 14.11
CA SER A 247 54.52 -18.86 14.21
C SER A 247 53.24 -18.14 14.65
N LEU A 248 53.32 -17.20 15.60
CA LEU A 248 52.17 -16.37 16.00
C LEU A 248 51.67 -15.48 14.86
N ARG A 249 52.57 -14.89 14.07
CA ARG A 249 52.21 -14.10 12.88
C ARG A 249 51.45 -14.94 11.86
N LYS A 250 51.91 -16.17 11.60
CA LYS A 250 51.21 -17.11 10.71
C LYS A 250 49.80 -17.44 11.23
N ASN A 251 49.67 -17.75 12.52
CA ASN A 251 48.36 -18.05 13.14
C ASN A 251 47.40 -16.83 13.09
N LYS A 252 47.94 -15.61 13.26
CA LYS A 252 47.18 -14.37 13.11
C LYS A 252 46.67 -14.22 11.68
N GLU A 253 47.55 -14.38 10.69
CA GLU A 253 47.20 -14.26 9.28
C GLU A 253 46.12 -15.28 8.87
N GLU A 254 46.22 -16.52 9.32
CA GLU A 254 45.19 -17.55 9.08
C GLU A 254 43.84 -17.18 9.71
N SER A 255 43.86 -16.62 10.93
CA SER A 255 42.66 -16.16 11.63
C SER A 255 42.00 -14.98 10.93
N GLU A 256 42.79 -14.00 10.47
CA GLU A 256 42.34 -12.85 9.69
C GLU A 256 41.77 -13.26 8.32
N LYS A 257 42.42 -14.20 7.63
CA LYS A 257 41.89 -14.79 6.39
C LYS A 257 40.55 -15.48 6.62
N SER A 258 40.42 -16.27 7.69
CA SER A 258 39.16 -16.92 8.05
C SER A 258 38.06 -15.90 8.34
N PHE A 259 38.36 -14.87 9.14
CA PHE A 259 37.46 -13.77 9.44
C PHE A 259 36.99 -13.05 8.17
N ASN A 260 37.92 -12.56 7.35
CA ASN A 260 37.62 -11.84 6.12
C ASN A 260 36.81 -12.69 5.13
N SER A 261 37.09 -14.00 5.04
CA SER A 261 36.32 -14.91 4.19
C SER A 261 34.86 -15.07 4.66
N LYS A 262 34.62 -15.09 5.98
CA LYS A 262 33.27 -15.18 6.55
C LYS A 262 32.49 -13.89 6.35
N ILE A 263 33.13 -12.74 6.60
CA ILE A 263 32.54 -11.42 6.36
C ILE A 263 32.18 -11.23 4.88
N LYS A 264 33.11 -11.57 3.97
CA LYS A 264 32.85 -11.51 2.53
C LYS A 264 31.67 -12.38 2.10
N LYS A 265 31.59 -13.62 2.61
CA LYS A 265 30.45 -14.51 2.34
C LYS A 265 29.15 -13.91 2.88
N LEU A 266 29.17 -13.37 4.09
CA LEU A 266 28.00 -12.76 4.72
C LEU A 266 27.46 -11.58 3.89
N HIS A 267 28.31 -10.64 3.48
CA HIS A 267 27.91 -9.52 2.62
C HIS A 267 27.42 -9.99 1.25
N SER A 268 28.04 -11.00 0.65
CA SER A 268 27.54 -11.56 -0.61
C SER A 268 26.15 -12.19 -0.46
N SER A 269 25.85 -12.83 0.67
CA SER A 269 24.53 -13.37 0.96
C SER A 269 23.50 -12.26 1.22
N GLU A 270 23.88 -11.21 1.94
CA GLU A 270 23.05 -10.01 2.15
C GLU A 270 22.67 -9.36 0.82
N GLU A 271 23.66 -9.09 -0.04
CA GLU A 271 23.44 -8.46 -1.35
C GLU A 271 22.56 -9.33 -2.25
N ASN A 272 22.75 -10.65 -2.25
CA ASN A 272 21.90 -11.57 -2.99
C ASN A 272 20.45 -11.57 -2.49
N GLU A 273 20.21 -11.55 -1.16
CA GLU A 273 18.86 -11.52 -0.59
C GLU A 273 18.15 -10.18 -0.88
N ILE A 274 18.88 -9.07 -0.83
CA ILE A 274 18.36 -7.74 -1.22
C ILE A 274 18.04 -7.68 -2.72
N ASN A 275 18.92 -8.23 -3.56
CA ASN A 275 18.70 -8.25 -5.01
C ASN A 275 17.54 -9.17 -5.40
N ASP A 276 17.40 -10.33 -4.76
CA ASP A 276 16.24 -11.22 -4.93
C ASP A 276 14.94 -10.53 -4.50
N LEU A 277 14.93 -9.80 -3.37
CA LEU A 277 13.78 -9.00 -2.95
C LEU A 277 13.40 -7.96 -4.02
N LYS A 278 14.38 -7.20 -4.54
CA LYS A 278 14.16 -6.18 -5.58
C LYS A 278 13.67 -6.81 -6.88
N GLN A 279 14.20 -7.97 -7.26
CA GLN A 279 13.78 -8.69 -8.45
C GLN A 279 12.38 -9.28 -8.31
N LYS A 280 12.04 -9.87 -7.16
CA LYS A 280 10.70 -10.33 -6.83
C LYS A 280 9.67 -9.21 -6.92
N TRP A 281 10.00 -8.03 -6.39
CA TRP A 281 9.14 -6.85 -6.52
C TRP A 281 8.99 -6.36 -7.96
N LYS A 282 10.06 -6.38 -8.75
CA LYS A 282 10.00 -6.05 -10.18
C LYS A 282 9.12 -7.04 -10.96
N ASN A 283 9.15 -8.33 -10.58
CA ASN A 283 8.46 -9.41 -11.27
C ASN A 283 7.01 -9.62 -10.83
N MET A 284 6.64 -9.31 -9.57
CA MET A 284 5.28 -9.50 -9.05
C MET A 284 4.24 -8.56 -9.68
N GLY A 285 4.64 -7.69 -10.61
CA GLY A 285 3.77 -6.64 -11.10
C GLY A 285 3.55 -5.58 -10.03
N LYS A 286 3.10 -4.40 -10.44
CA LYS A 286 2.84 -3.29 -9.52
C LYS A 286 1.88 -3.75 -8.42
N TYR A 287 2.05 -3.23 -7.21
CA TYR A 287 1.07 -3.32 -6.14
C TYR A 287 -0.22 -2.60 -6.61
N ASP A 288 -1.08 -3.33 -7.34
CA ASP A 288 -2.08 -2.75 -8.24
C ASP A 288 -3.42 -3.52 -8.23
N GLY A 289 -3.81 -4.01 -7.06
CA GLY A 289 -5.14 -4.59 -6.84
C GLY A 289 -6.19 -3.53 -6.51
N LEU A 290 -7.48 -3.88 -6.64
CA LEU A 290 -8.59 -2.99 -6.24
C LEU A 290 -8.46 -2.51 -4.79
N ALA A 291 -8.09 -3.42 -3.87
CA ALA A 291 -7.90 -3.09 -2.45
C ALA A 291 -6.78 -2.05 -2.24
N ALA A 292 -5.65 -2.21 -2.93
CA ALA A 292 -4.54 -1.26 -2.90
C ALA A 292 -4.97 0.12 -3.43
N ARG A 293 -5.75 0.14 -4.52
CA ARG A 293 -6.29 1.38 -5.10
C ARG A 293 -7.27 2.09 -4.15
N LEU A 294 -8.15 1.34 -3.48
CA LEU A 294 -9.07 1.90 -2.47
C LEU A 294 -8.31 2.46 -1.26
N GLU A 295 -7.29 1.73 -0.78
CA GLU A 295 -6.44 2.20 0.32
C GLU A 295 -5.66 3.46 -0.07
N ALA A 296 -5.11 3.51 -1.29
CA ALA A 296 -4.43 4.69 -1.82
C ALA A 296 -5.39 5.88 -1.96
N LEU A 297 -6.61 5.68 -2.45
CA LEU A 297 -7.63 6.74 -2.52
C LEU A 297 -8.01 7.26 -1.12
N GLY A 298 -8.18 6.36 -0.15
CA GLY A 298 -8.43 6.73 1.25
C GLY A 298 -7.29 7.55 1.88
N GLU A 299 -6.04 7.19 1.59
CA GLU A 299 -4.90 8.00 2.05
C GLU A 299 -4.79 9.35 1.33
N LEU A 300 -5.04 9.39 0.03
CA LEU A 300 -5.01 10.64 -0.72
C LEU A 300 -6.07 11.63 -0.23
N THR A 301 -7.28 11.14 0.06
CA THR A 301 -8.36 11.97 0.61
C THR A 301 -8.08 12.42 2.04
N THR A 302 -7.37 11.64 2.86
CA THR A 302 -6.98 12.08 4.21
C THR A 302 -5.77 13.02 4.23
N LYS A 303 -4.87 12.93 3.24
CA LYS A 303 -3.69 13.81 3.10
C LYS A 303 -4.01 15.16 2.45
N ASN A 304 -5.04 15.23 1.60
CA ASN A 304 -5.37 16.43 0.83
C ASN A 304 -6.88 16.74 0.89
N ASP A 305 -7.22 17.80 1.62
CA ASP A 305 -8.60 18.29 1.76
C ASP A 305 -9.28 18.58 0.42
N THR A 306 -8.53 19.02 -0.60
CA THR A 306 -9.08 19.30 -1.93
C THR A 306 -9.57 18.01 -2.60
N LEU A 307 -8.81 16.92 -2.46
CA LEU A 307 -9.21 15.60 -2.96
C LEU A 307 -10.40 15.05 -2.17
N TRP A 308 -10.45 15.30 -0.86
CA TRP A 308 -11.61 14.94 -0.05
C TRP A 308 -12.89 15.65 -0.51
N PHE A 309 -12.84 16.97 -0.74
CA PHE A 309 -13.99 17.71 -1.26
C PHE A 309 -14.38 17.24 -2.66
N ALA A 310 -13.42 16.92 -3.53
CA ALA A 310 -13.69 16.39 -4.86
C ALA A 310 -14.37 15.01 -4.80
N TYR A 311 -13.86 14.11 -3.95
CA TYR A 311 -14.49 12.81 -3.64
C TYR A 311 -15.94 12.99 -3.16
N LEU A 312 -16.14 13.85 -2.15
CA LEU A 312 -17.48 14.14 -1.62
C LEU A 312 -18.41 14.71 -2.70
N PHE A 313 -17.92 15.63 -3.53
CA PHE A 313 -18.72 16.25 -4.58
C PHE A 313 -19.19 15.25 -5.64
N ILE A 314 -18.35 14.28 -6.02
CA ILE A 314 -18.71 13.22 -6.96
C ILE A 314 -19.77 12.29 -6.35
N THR A 315 -19.57 11.87 -5.10
CA THR A 315 -20.57 11.06 -4.39
C THR A 315 -21.91 11.80 -4.28
N LEU A 316 -21.90 13.10 -3.93
CA LEU A 316 -23.11 13.93 -3.84
C LEU A 316 -23.79 14.16 -5.20
N LEU A 317 -23.02 14.25 -6.28
CA LEU A 317 -23.55 14.35 -7.65
C LEU A 317 -24.37 13.10 -8.00
N PHE A 318 -23.80 11.91 -7.77
CA PHE A 318 -24.53 10.65 -7.99
C PHE A 318 -25.74 10.53 -7.05
N PHE A 319 -25.60 10.87 -5.78
CA PHE A 319 -26.73 10.89 -4.85
C PHE A 319 -27.87 11.80 -5.34
N THR A 320 -27.55 12.97 -5.89
CA THR A 320 -28.56 13.89 -6.45
C THR A 320 -29.26 13.31 -7.67
N ILE A 321 -28.50 12.66 -8.57
CA ILE A 321 -29.05 11.99 -9.75
C ILE A 321 -29.97 10.83 -9.35
N GLU A 322 -29.52 9.99 -8.42
CA GLU A 322 -30.26 8.82 -7.92
C GLU A 322 -31.54 9.19 -7.15
N THR A 323 -31.52 10.31 -6.41
CA THR A 323 -32.68 10.78 -5.64
C THR A 323 -33.67 11.62 -6.46
N ALA A 324 -33.29 12.08 -7.66
CA ALA A 324 -34.14 12.89 -8.53
C ALA A 324 -35.56 12.32 -8.75
N PRO A 325 -35.77 11.01 -9.01
CA PRO A 325 -37.11 10.47 -9.21
C PRO A 325 -37.97 10.52 -7.94
N ILE A 326 -37.34 10.40 -6.77
CA ILE A 326 -38.00 10.52 -5.46
C ILE A 326 -38.42 11.96 -5.25
N PHE A 327 -37.52 12.91 -5.46
CA PHE A 327 -37.83 14.34 -5.33
C PHE A 327 -38.96 14.75 -6.27
N VAL A 328 -38.94 14.29 -7.54
CA VAL A 328 -40.04 14.55 -8.48
C VAL A 328 -41.35 13.94 -7.98
N LYS A 329 -41.37 12.70 -7.48
CA LYS A 329 -42.59 12.07 -6.95
C LYS A 329 -43.10 12.72 -5.66
N LEU A 330 -42.22 13.16 -4.77
CA LEU A 330 -42.57 13.80 -3.49
C LEU A 330 -43.03 15.24 -3.66
N ILE A 331 -42.39 16.02 -4.55
CA ILE A 331 -42.75 17.43 -4.78
C ILE A 331 -43.99 17.56 -5.67
N SER A 332 -44.17 16.65 -6.64
CA SER A 332 -45.35 16.70 -7.51
C SER A 332 -46.64 16.43 -6.71
N SER A 333 -47.72 17.13 -7.03
CA SER A 333 -49.06 16.79 -6.54
C SER A 333 -49.55 15.46 -7.15
N LYS A 334 -50.67 14.91 -6.64
CA LYS A 334 -51.37 13.82 -7.34
C LYS A 334 -51.70 14.28 -8.77
N GLY A 335 -51.22 13.54 -9.76
CA GLY A 335 -51.42 13.85 -11.18
C GLY A 335 -52.58 13.04 -11.79
N PRO A 336 -53.01 13.36 -13.02
CA PRO A 336 -54.05 12.62 -13.74
C PRO A 336 -53.83 11.10 -13.77
N TYR A 337 -52.57 10.67 -13.92
CA TYR A 337 -52.18 9.27 -13.89
C TYR A 337 -52.51 8.58 -12.55
N ASP A 338 -52.18 9.23 -11.43
CA ASP A 338 -52.38 8.66 -10.08
C ASP A 338 -53.87 8.42 -9.81
N PHE A 339 -54.73 9.33 -10.27
CA PHE A 339 -56.18 9.23 -10.11
C PHE A 339 -56.80 8.12 -10.98
N ILE A 340 -56.36 7.96 -12.24
CA ILE A 340 -56.85 6.87 -13.09
C ILE A 340 -56.39 5.51 -12.54
N LEU A 341 -55.15 5.44 -12.04
CA LEU A 341 -54.62 4.24 -11.40
C LEU A 341 -55.41 3.88 -10.11
N GLU A 342 -55.72 4.87 -9.28
CA GLU A 342 -56.53 4.70 -8.07
C GLU A 342 -57.94 4.18 -8.41
N ALA A 343 -58.61 4.80 -9.40
CA ALA A 343 -59.93 4.35 -9.86
C ALA A 343 -59.90 2.92 -10.45
N LYS A 344 -58.86 2.56 -11.21
CA LYS A 344 -58.68 1.21 -11.77
C LYS A 344 -58.45 0.17 -10.67
N ASN A 345 -57.63 0.50 -9.67
CA ASN A 345 -57.38 -0.38 -8.52
C ASN A 345 -58.65 -0.57 -7.69
N GLN A 346 -59.45 0.48 -7.50
CA GLN A 346 -60.70 0.41 -6.75
C GLN A 346 -61.77 -0.44 -7.47
N ARG A 347 -61.96 -0.24 -8.78
CA ARG A 347 -62.83 -1.10 -9.62
C ARG A 347 -62.42 -2.57 -9.59
N ALA A 348 -61.11 -2.87 -9.49
CA ALA A 348 -60.62 -4.24 -9.38
C ALA A 348 -60.94 -4.89 -8.02
N ILE A 349 -61.00 -4.09 -6.95
CA ILE A 349 -61.35 -4.54 -5.59
C ILE A 349 -62.86 -4.76 -5.47
N ASP A 350 -63.67 -3.83 -6.01
CA ASP A 350 -65.13 -3.82 -5.83
C ASP A 350 -65.86 -4.90 -6.66
N GLY A 351 -65.19 -5.51 -7.65
CA GLY A 351 -65.70 -6.61 -8.46
C GLY A 351 -66.69 -6.20 -9.56
N PRO A 352 -67.01 -7.09 -10.52
CA PRO A 352 -67.94 -6.79 -11.60
C PRO A 352 -69.37 -6.65 -11.05
N GLY A 353 -69.90 -5.42 -10.98
CA GLY A 353 -71.27 -5.12 -10.53
C GLY A 353 -71.41 -3.96 -9.53
N SER A 354 -70.30 -3.42 -9.03
CA SER A 354 -70.29 -2.21 -8.19
C SER A 354 -70.60 -0.96 -9.00
N ASP A 355 -71.10 0.09 -8.32
CA ASP A 355 -71.33 1.39 -8.95
C ASP A 355 -70.07 1.88 -9.69
N PRO A 356 -70.20 2.43 -10.92
CA PRO A 356 -69.05 2.87 -11.67
C PRO A 356 -68.33 3.99 -10.91
N VAL A 357 -67.08 3.73 -10.50
CA VAL A 357 -66.18 4.78 -10.00
C VAL A 357 -66.16 5.90 -11.05
N PRO A 358 -66.52 7.15 -10.72
CA PRO A 358 -66.58 8.24 -11.69
C PRO A 358 -65.27 8.37 -12.44
N ASP A 359 -65.33 8.47 -13.77
CA ASP A 359 -64.13 8.68 -14.57
C ASP A 359 -63.44 9.98 -14.11
N PRO A 360 -62.11 9.97 -13.92
CA PRO A 360 -61.42 11.15 -13.45
C PRO A 360 -61.62 12.32 -14.44
N PRO A 361 -61.75 13.56 -13.96
CA PRO A 361 -62.16 14.72 -14.76
C PRO A 361 -61.06 15.22 -15.73
N PHE A 362 -60.18 14.34 -16.19
CA PHE A 362 -59.04 14.61 -17.05
C PHE A 362 -58.75 13.49 -18.07
N ILE A 363 -59.64 12.48 -18.21
CA ILE A 363 -59.57 11.55 -19.36
C ILE A 363 -59.84 12.35 -20.63
N VAL A 364 -58.80 12.52 -21.45
CA VAL A 364 -58.93 13.20 -22.74
C VAL A 364 -59.51 12.21 -23.74
N HIS A 365 -60.82 12.28 -23.99
CA HIS A 365 -61.37 11.63 -25.18
C HIS A 365 -60.82 12.36 -26.42
N GLU A 366 -60.34 11.58 -27.40
CA GLU A 366 -59.64 12.05 -28.61
C GLU A 366 -60.39 13.14 -29.41
N LYS A 367 -61.70 13.31 -29.16
CA LYS A 367 -62.56 14.36 -29.73
C LYS A 367 -62.53 15.73 -29.03
N GLN A 368 -61.73 15.96 -27.99
CA GLN A 368 -61.88 17.16 -27.13
C GLN A 368 -60.59 17.95 -26.81
N LYS A 369 -59.48 17.72 -27.55
CA LYS A 369 -58.17 18.35 -27.30
C LYS A 369 -58.15 19.90 -27.29
N ASP A 370 -59.08 20.57 -27.97
CA ASP A 370 -59.08 22.04 -28.12
C ASP A 370 -60.27 22.75 -27.44
N ASN A 371 -61.04 22.07 -26.58
CA ASN A 371 -62.27 22.64 -26.04
C ASN A 371 -62.01 23.50 -24.76
N PRO A 372 -62.33 24.82 -24.77
CA PRO A 372 -62.05 25.76 -23.68
C PRO A 372 -62.75 25.40 -22.36
N ILE A 373 -63.83 24.61 -22.40
CA ILE A 373 -64.55 24.12 -21.21
C ILE A 373 -63.64 23.21 -20.35
N TRP A 374 -62.68 22.52 -20.97
CA TRP A 374 -61.72 21.68 -20.24
C TRP A 374 -60.69 22.46 -19.44
N ARG A 375 -60.18 23.59 -19.96
CA ARG A 375 -59.31 24.48 -19.18
C ARG A 375 -60.03 25.02 -17.95
N GLN A 376 -61.30 25.39 -18.13
CA GLN A 376 -62.11 25.95 -17.06
C GLN A 376 -62.41 24.92 -15.96
N ARG A 377 -62.79 23.69 -16.33
CA ARG A 377 -62.96 22.59 -15.37
C ARG A 377 -61.67 22.21 -14.63
N TYR A 378 -60.53 22.27 -15.32
CA TYR A 378 -59.23 22.04 -14.68
C TYR A 378 -58.93 23.10 -13.61
N GLU A 379 -59.14 24.38 -13.92
CA GLU A 379 -58.96 25.46 -12.95
C GLU A 379 -59.94 25.36 -11.78
N ASP A 380 -61.20 25.02 -12.03
CA ASP A 380 -62.22 24.84 -10.99
C ASP A 380 -61.90 23.66 -10.05
N THR A 381 -61.32 22.58 -10.59
CA THR A 381 -60.94 21.41 -9.79
C THR A 381 -59.68 21.66 -8.96
N ILE A 382 -58.71 22.41 -9.51
CA ILE A 382 -57.54 22.90 -8.77
C ILE A 382 -58.00 23.82 -7.62
N ARG A 383 -59.01 24.67 -7.86
CA ARG A 383 -59.61 25.56 -6.86
C ARG A 383 -60.31 24.77 -5.75
N ALA A 384 -61.18 23.83 -6.10
CA ALA A 384 -61.89 22.99 -5.14
C ALA A 384 -60.94 22.12 -4.28
N ASN A 385 -59.84 21.62 -4.85
CA ASN A 385 -58.84 20.87 -4.08
C ASN A 385 -57.98 21.77 -3.18
N ARG A 386 -57.74 23.04 -3.53
CA ARG A 386 -57.13 24.02 -2.60
C ARG A 386 -58.06 24.33 -1.44
N GLU A 387 -59.36 24.53 -1.72
CA GLU A 387 -60.38 24.80 -0.70
C GLU A 387 -60.55 23.62 0.26
N ARG A 388 -60.56 22.38 -0.25
CA ARG A 388 -60.59 21.17 0.60
C ARG A 388 -59.35 21.01 1.48
N LYS A 389 -58.16 21.39 0.98
CA LYS A 389 -56.94 21.42 1.80
C LYS A 389 -56.97 22.51 2.88
N GLN A 390 -57.64 23.62 2.65
CA GLN A 390 -57.84 24.66 3.66
C GLN A 390 -58.90 24.27 4.69
N ALA A 391 -59.93 23.51 4.29
CA ALA A 391 -60.98 23.02 5.19
C ALA A 391 -60.60 21.78 6.01
N GLY A 392 -59.60 21.00 5.57
CA GLY A 392 -59.09 19.82 6.28
C GLY A 392 -57.87 20.06 7.16
N GLY A 393 -57.47 21.32 7.36
CA GLY A 393 -56.41 21.72 8.28
C GLY A 393 -56.99 22.24 9.59
N ASN A 394 -57.39 21.32 10.47
CA ASN A 394 -57.53 21.51 11.91
C ASN A 394 -57.15 20.23 12.62
#